data_AF-A0A3A0DRM2-F1
#
_entry.id   AF-A0A3A0DRM2-F1
#
_cell.length_a   1.000
_cell.length_b   1.000
_cell.length_c   1.000
_cell.angle_alpha   90.00
_cell.angle_beta   90.00
_cell.angle_gamma   90.00
#
_symmetry.space_group_name_H-M   'P 1'
#
loop_
_entity.id
_entity.type
_entity.pdbx_description
1 polymer ?
#
loop_
_entity_poly.entity_id
_entity_poly.type
_entity_poly.pdbx_seq_one_letter_code
_entity_poly.pdbx_strand_id
1 'polypeptide(L)'
;MRATVSSKVSILRPKLLGLALGCFWAFSVFVKTLIAILSKEPSKLVDFFDAVYPGYQLTALGVIWGVLWGFIHGFLLGYLIGWIYTRLTRKKVSAVEEGVFSLQPNHVIQPGSGSNPYTIVFVANPRILKEDKTLERDPIIDNQELFFRVVTRCLRSFVNNELLRLPEIISRLRLLAVFRDEETALCEEVAAGIEILAPLTEVAVLKEFVMSTAELTDKLPEVDIIFVISASDYLTRSSARFTKDRFNRADRNFELTFSPDLATFTTMKHAALAELPGVAAISAWDERLKTPVHEFAHAMSSLENGAIVDEYVDKYHPKSEVLLRDKMINRRDREVANAAIADVFAKYRYNNELVEYYSDRYRSDKDSSWTSYVPERIDIGCSCVMDIAYYEFRWDKLIFDFMYDRLLAKLNRS
;
A
#
# COMPACT_ATOMS: atom_id res chain seq x y z
N MET A 1 18.60 20.55 6.61
CA MET A 1 18.81 19.59 5.49
C MET A 1 17.62 19.72 4.53
N ARG A 2 17.83 20.09 3.26
CA ARG A 2 16.71 20.07 2.27
C ARG A 2 16.54 18.63 1.78
N ALA A 3 15.58 17.91 2.37
CA ALA A 3 15.18 16.61 1.88
C ALA A 3 14.67 16.77 0.44
N THR A 4 15.43 16.25 -0.52
CA THR A 4 15.02 16.23 -1.93
C THR A 4 13.94 15.18 -2.10
N VAL A 5 12.68 15.63 -2.20
CA VAL A 5 11.54 14.77 -2.52
C VAL A 5 11.87 13.96 -3.78
N SER A 6 11.98 12.64 -3.65
CA SER A 6 12.12 11.75 -4.80
C SER A 6 10.80 11.72 -5.59
N SER A 7 10.61 12.71 -6.46
CA SER A 7 9.41 12.91 -7.29
C SER A 7 9.31 11.93 -8.48
N LYS A 8 9.91 10.74 -8.36
CA LYS A 8 10.07 9.77 -9.46
C LYS A 8 9.14 8.57 -9.33
N VAL A 9 7.89 8.78 -8.93
CA VAL A 9 6.84 7.82 -9.28
C VAL A 9 6.36 8.16 -10.70
N SER A 10 7.02 7.60 -11.72
CA SER A 10 6.51 7.67 -13.09
C SER A 10 5.60 6.47 -13.32
N ILE A 11 4.28 6.70 -13.36
CA ILE A 11 3.27 5.66 -13.65
C ILE A 11 3.59 4.96 -14.99
N LEU A 12 4.09 5.71 -15.98
CA LEU A 12 4.71 5.14 -17.18
C LEU A 12 6.21 5.46 -17.15
N ARG A 13 7.06 4.43 -17.18
CA ARG A 13 8.51 4.59 -17.32
C ARG A 13 8.81 4.86 -18.80
N PRO A 14 9.14 6.11 -19.23
CA PRO A 14 9.20 6.45 -20.65
C PRO A 14 10.22 5.62 -21.44
N LYS A 15 11.33 5.23 -20.78
CA LYS A 15 12.36 4.37 -21.37
C LYS A 15 11.85 2.96 -21.66
N LEU A 16 11.09 2.35 -20.74
CA LEU A 16 10.56 1.00 -20.93
C LEU A 16 9.44 0.99 -21.97
N LEU A 17 8.56 1.99 -21.94
CA LEU A 17 7.51 2.14 -22.95
C LEU A 17 8.10 2.38 -24.35
N GLY A 18 9.13 3.23 -24.45
CA GLY A 18 9.90 3.41 -25.68
C GLY A 18 10.49 2.08 -26.15
N LEU A 19 11.17 1.34 -25.29
CA LEU A 19 11.76 0.04 -25.66
C LEU A 19 10.70 -0.94 -26.18
N ALA A 20 9.58 -1.09 -25.47
CA ALA A 20 8.50 -1.98 -25.86
C ALA A 20 7.87 -1.60 -27.21
N LEU A 21 7.56 -0.32 -27.42
CA LEU A 21 7.00 0.17 -28.69
C LEU A 21 8.01 0.13 -29.84
N GLY A 22 9.30 0.35 -29.55
CA GLY A 22 10.39 0.16 -30.51
C GLY A 22 10.45 -1.27 -31.01
N CYS A 23 10.52 -2.25 -30.09
CA CYS A 23 10.54 -3.67 -30.46
C CYS A 23 9.28 -4.09 -31.22
N PHE A 24 8.10 -3.68 -30.76
CA PHE A 24 6.83 -4.00 -31.42
C PHE A 24 6.75 -3.43 -32.84
N TRP A 25 7.16 -2.16 -33.02
CA TRP A 25 7.11 -1.52 -34.33
C TRP A 25 8.16 -2.10 -35.29
N ALA A 26 9.38 -2.35 -34.82
CA ALA A 26 10.42 -3.03 -35.60
C ALA A 26 9.97 -4.42 -36.09
N PHE A 27 9.36 -5.20 -35.20
CA PHE A 27 8.79 -6.51 -35.55
C PHE A 27 7.63 -6.40 -36.55
N SER A 28 6.76 -5.40 -36.39
CA SER A 28 5.67 -5.12 -37.34
C SER A 28 6.20 -4.77 -38.73
N VAL A 29 7.24 -3.94 -38.82
CA VAL A 29 7.92 -3.61 -40.10
C VAL A 29 8.53 -4.86 -40.72
N PHE A 30 9.21 -5.69 -39.92
CA PHE A 30 9.79 -6.96 -40.38
C PHE A 30 8.73 -7.89 -40.98
N VAL A 31 7.66 -8.19 -40.23
CA VAL A 31 6.58 -9.09 -40.65
C VAL A 31 5.90 -8.57 -41.92
N LYS A 32 5.60 -7.27 -41.99
CA LYS A 32 4.97 -6.68 -43.18
C LYS A 32 5.88 -6.74 -44.41
N THR A 33 7.17 -6.52 -44.22
CA THR A 33 8.15 -6.64 -45.31
C THR A 33 8.26 -8.09 -45.79
N LEU A 34 8.30 -9.05 -44.86
CA LEU A 34 8.36 -10.48 -45.21
C LEU A 34 7.12 -10.93 -45.99
N ILE A 35 5.93 -10.50 -45.57
CA ILE A 35 4.67 -10.77 -46.28
C ILE A 35 4.72 -10.21 -47.70
N ALA A 36 5.22 -8.98 -47.89
CA ALA A 36 5.34 -8.39 -49.22
C ALA A 36 6.34 -9.14 -50.12
N ILE A 37 7.48 -9.58 -49.57
CA ILE A 37 8.45 -10.40 -50.29
C ILE A 37 7.82 -11.74 -50.73
N LEU A 38 7.10 -12.42 -49.84
CA LEU A 38 6.50 -13.73 -50.11
C LEU A 38 5.31 -13.64 -51.08
N SER A 39 4.47 -12.61 -50.95
CA SER A 39 3.32 -12.40 -51.83
C SER A 39 3.68 -11.82 -53.20
N LYS A 40 4.89 -11.24 -53.33
CA LYS A 40 5.34 -10.47 -54.50
C LYS A 40 4.46 -9.24 -54.82
N GLU A 41 3.63 -8.81 -53.87
CA GLU A 41 2.76 -7.66 -53.99
C GLU A 41 3.08 -6.66 -52.87
N PRO A 42 3.72 -5.51 -53.17
CA PRO A 42 3.96 -4.49 -52.17
C PRO A 42 2.62 -3.90 -51.70
N SER A 43 2.40 -3.94 -50.39
CA SER A 43 1.26 -3.24 -49.79
C SER A 43 1.55 -1.74 -49.72
N LYS A 44 0.50 -0.90 -49.68
CA LYS A 44 0.65 0.55 -49.44
C LYS A 44 1.44 0.89 -48.17
N LEU A 45 1.46 -0.02 -47.19
CA LEU A 45 2.24 0.14 -45.97
C LEU A 45 3.75 -0.04 -46.21
N VAL A 46 4.14 -0.89 -47.16
CA VAL A 46 5.54 -1.06 -47.59
C VAL A 46 6.00 0.17 -48.38
N ASP A 47 5.15 0.71 -49.27
CA ASP A 47 5.44 1.96 -49.97
C ASP A 47 5.66 3.12 -48.98
N PHE A 48 4.86 3.15 -47.91
CA PHE A 48 5.06 4.10 -46.82
C PHE A 48 6.42 3.92 -46.11
N PHE A 49 6.85 2.67 -45.85
CA PHE A 49 8.17 2.44 -45.25
C PHE A 49 9.31 2.84 -46.19
N ASP A 50 9.19 2.59 -47.49
CA ASP A 50 10.15 3.03 -48.50
C ASP A 50 10.29 4.55 -48.55
N ALA A 51 9.17 5.26 -48.44
CA ALA A 51 9.18 6.71 -48.41
C ALA A 51 9.77 7.30 -47.11
N VAL A 52 9.60 6.64 -45.97
CA VAL A 52 9.89 7.22 -44.65
C VAL A 52 11.18 6.68 -44.02
N TYR A 53 11.66 5.49 -44.39
CA TYR A 53 12.84 4.86 -43.81
C TYR A 53 14.02 4.87 -44.80
N PRO A 54 14.99 5.79 -44.64
CA PRO A 54 16.15 5.85 -45.52
C PRO A 54 16.89 4.52 -45.60
N GLY A 55 17.09 4.02 -46.82
CA GLY A 55 17.77 2.74 -47.07
C GLY A 55 16.86 1.52 -46.95
N TYR A 56 15.58 1.67 -46.60
CA TYR A 56 14.60 0.61 -46.75
C TYR A 56 14.35 0.34 -48.23
N GLN A 57 14.33 -0.94 -48.58
CA GLN A 57 13.97 -1.48 -49.88
C GLN A 57 13.49 -2.92 -49.65
N LEU A 58 12.78 -3.52 -50.62
CA LEU A 58 12.41 -4.95 -50.59
C LEU A 58 13.61 -5.88 -50.87
N THR A 59 14.68 -5.72 -50.10
CA THR A 59 15.91 -6.52 -50.15
C THR A 59 16.30 -6.95 -48.73
N ALA A 60 17.17 -7.96 -48.59
CA ALA A 60 17.62 -8.40 -47.27
C ALA A 60 18.28 -7.26 -46.46
N LEU A 61 19.07 -6.41 -47.12
CA LEU A 61 19.69 -5.25 -46.48
C LEU A 61 18.66 -4.16 -46.16
N GLY A 62 17.70 -3.93 -47.05
CA GLY A 62 16.62 -2.97 -46.83
C GLY A 62 15.72 -3.35 -45.65
N VAL A 63 15.47 -4.64 -45.44
CA VAL A 63 14.75 -5.16 -44.25
C VAL A 63 15.48 -4.79 -42.96
N ILE A 64 16.81 -4.94 -42.92
CA ILE A 64 17.62 -4.58 -41.74
C ILE A 64 17.47 -3.09 -41.43
N TRP A 65 17.56 -2.22 -42.45
CA TRP A 65 17.33 -0.78 -42.28
C TRP A 65 15.91 -0.47 -41.82
N GLY A 66 14.90 -1.16 -42.37
CA GLY A 66 13.51 -1.01 -41.95
C GLY A 66 13.27 -1.38 -40.48
N VAL A 67 13.87 -2.47 -40.01
CA VAL A 67 13.82 -2.89 -38.61
C VAL A 67 14.47 -1.85 -37.70
N LEU A 68 15.64 -1.33 -38.09
CA LEU A 68 16.35 -0.31 -37.31
C LEU A 68 15.55 1.00 -37.20
N TRP A 69 15.05 1.51 -38.33
CA TRP A 69 14.22 2.72 -38.34
C TRP A 69 12.88 2.51 -37.64
N GLY A 70 12.26 1.35 -37.81
CA GLY A 70 11.08 0.94 -37.06
C GLY A 70 11.34 0.96 -35.56
N PHE A 71 12.46 0.41 -35.10
CA PHE A 71 12.82 0.47 -33.69
C PHE A 71 12.96 1.93 -33.20
N ILE A 72 13.71 2.76 -33.93
CA ILE A 72 13.94 4.17 -33.55
C ILE A 72 12.62 4.94 -33.47
N HIS A 73 11.75 4.85 -34.48
CA HIS A 73 10.47 5.57 -34.47
C HIS A 73 9.53 5.06 -33.39
N GLY A 74 9.41 3.74 -33.22
CA GLY A 74 8.61 3.16 -32.14
C GLY A 74 9.13 3.58 -30.76
N PHE A 75 10.46 3.62 -30.59
CA PHE A 75 11.10 4.06 -29.35
C PHE A 75 10.81 5.53 -29.04
N LEU A 76 11.03 6.43 -30.01
CA LEU A 76 10.79 7.86 -29.83
C LEU A 76 9.33 8.14 -29.52
N LEU A 77 8.40 7.50 -30.23
CA LEU A 77 6.97 7.64 -29.99
C LEU A 77 6.58 7.16 -28.58
N GLY A 78 7.03 5.96 -28.19
CA GLY A 78 6.74 5.42 -26.86
C GLY A 78 7.37 6.23 -25.73
N TYR A 79 8.59 6.73 -25.94
CA TYR A 79 9.25 7.63 -25.00
C TYR A 79 8.46 8.94 -24.85
N LEU A 80 8.04 9.55 -25.97
CA LEU A 80 7.29 10.80 -25.96
C LEU A 80 5.94 10.64 -25.24
N ILE A 81 5.19 9.57 -25.54
CA ILE A 81 3.92 9.25 -24.86
C ILE A 81 4.15 9.10 -23.36
N GLY A 82 5.13 8.29 -22.95
CA GLY A 82 5.45 8.09 -21.54
C GLY A 82 5.85 9.39 -20.84
N TRP A 83 6.61 10.25 -21.52
CA TRP A 83 7.02 11.56 -21.01
C TRP A 83 5.85 12.53 -20.85
N ILE A 84 5.00 12.69 -21.88
CA ILE A 84 3.80 13.55 -21.82
C ILE A 84 2.88 13.08 -20.70
N TYR A 85 2.57 11.78 -20.66
CA TYR A 85 1.70 11.20 -19.63
C TYR A 85 2.23 11.48 -18.22
N THR A 86 3.52 11.22 -17.99
CA THR A 86 4.17 11.50 -16.70
C THR A 86 4.13 12.99 -16.34
N ARG A 87 4.28 13.87 -17.33
CA ARG A 87 4.23 15.32 -17.10
C ARG A 87 2.82 15.80 -16.72
N LEU A 88 1.80 15.27 -17.39
CA LEU A 88 0.40 15.60 -17.10
C LEU A 88 -0.04 15.08 -15.73
N THR A 89 0.38 13.89 -15.34
CA THR A 89 0.07 13.32 -14.03
C THR A 89 0.80 14.04 -12.90
N ARG A 90 2.06 14.45 -13.11
CA ARG A 90 2.79 15.26 -12.13
C ARG A 90 2.09 16.57 -11.79
N LYS A 91 1.54 17.28 -12.78
CA LYS A 91 0.78 18.52 -12.53
C LYS A 91 -0.40 18.29 -11.59
N LYS A 92 -1.14 17.18 -11.77
CA LYS A 92 -2.24 16.81 -10.88
C LYS A 92 -1.74 16.51 -9.47
N VAL A 93 -0.65 15.76 -9.33
CA VAL A 93 -0.05 15.48 -8.02
C VAL A 93 0.40 16.76 -7.34
N SER A 94 1.09 17.67 -8.01
CA SER A 94 1.54 18.94 -7.42
C SER A 94 0.38 19.85 -7.02
N ALA A 95 -0.73 19.87 -7.77
CA ALA A 95 -1.94 20.60 -7.37
C ALA A 95 -2.58 20.03 -6.09
N VAL A 96 -2.57 18.70 -5.93
CA VAL A 96 -2.94 18.06 -4.65
C VAL A 96 -1.92 18.41 -3.55
N GLU A 97 -0.64 18.44 -3.91
CA GLU A 97 0.49 19.01 -3.17
C GLU A 97 0.11 20.30 -2.45
N GLU A 98 -0.08 21.31 -3.27
CA GLU A 98 -0.41 22.68 -2.88
C GLU A 98 -1.73 22.75 -2.12
N GLY A 99 -2.74 21.97 -2.52
CA GLY A 99 -4.00 21.86 -1.78
C GLY A 99 -3.81 21.39 -0.34
N VAL A 100 -3.00 20.35 -0.11
CA VAL A 100 -2.73 19.81 1.23
C VAL A 100 -1.89 20.78 2.07
N PHE A 101 -0.88 21.44 1.49
CA PHE A 101 -0.09 22.45 2.22
C PHE A 101 -0.84 23.76 2.50
N SER A 102 -1.92 24.03 1.77
CA SER A 102 -2.82 25.16 2.05
C SER A 102 -3.80 24.90 3.20
N LEU A 103 -3.83 23.67 3.74
CA LEU A 103 -4.75 23.30 4.80
C LEU A 103 -4.42 23.99 6.11
N GLN A 104 -5.46 24.46 6.78
CA GLN A 104 -5.38 24.93 8.15
C GLN A 104 -5.24 23.73 9.11
N PRO A 105 -4.77 23.93 10.36
CA PRO A 105 -4.92 22.94 11.42
C PRO A 105 -6.36 22.42 11.51
N ASN A 106 -6.54 21.17 11.96
CA ASN A 106 -7.85 20.59 12.29
C ASN A 106 -8.83 20.54 11.11
N HIS A 107 -8.32 20.24 9.92
CA HIS A 107 -9.08 20.33 8.68
C HIS A 107 -9.56 18.98 8.16
N VAL A 108 -10.72 19.01 7.51
CA VAL A 108 -11.26 17.89 6.72
C VAL A 108 -10.63 17.92 5.33
N ILE A 109 -9.58 17.13 5.12
CA ILE A 109 -8.90 16.99 3.81
C ILE A 109 -9.89 16.46 2.77
N GLN A 110 -10.68 15.46 3.15
CA GLN A 110 -11.69 14.85 2.29
C GLN A 110 -12.89 14.46 3.16
N PRO A 111 -14.12 14.91 2.85
CA PRO A 111 -15.28 14.65 3.70
C PRO A 111 -15.77 13.19 3.64
N GLY A 112 -15.45 12.48 2.57
CA GLY A 112 -16.00 11.15 2.24
C GLY A 112 -17.48 11.23 1.88
N SER A 113 -17.95 10.33 1.00
CA SER A 113 -19.38 10.18 0.70
C SER A 113 -20.07 9.20 1.64
N GLY A 114 -21.34 9.45 1.95
CA GLY A 114 -22.18 8.60 2.81
C GLY A 114 -22.48 9.24 4.17
N SER A 115 -23.41 8.65 4.92
CA SER A 115 -23.78 9.07 6.28
C SER A 115 -22.70 8.72 7.31
N ASN A 116 -21.98 7.62 7.10
CA ASN A 116 -20.94 7.11 7.99
C ASN A 116 -19.70 6.63 7.21
N PRO A 117 -18.94 7.55 6.60
CA PRO A 117 -17.76 7.21 5.81
C PRO A 117 -16.66 6.55 6.66
N TYR A 118 -15.79 5.77 6.03
CA TYR A 118 -14.63 5.19 6.70
C TYR A 118 -13.62 6.29 6.99
N THR A 119 -13.32 6.51 8.27
CA THR A 119 -12.66 7.73 8.73
C THR A 119 -11.23 7.45 9.18
N ILE A 120 -10.29 8.12 8.52
CA ILE A 120 -8.86 8.12 8.84
C ILE A 120 -8.48 9.51 9.34
N VAL A 121 -7.86 9.57 10.51
CA VAL A 121 -7.42 10.82 11.15
C VAL A 121 -5.91 10.82 11.26
N PHE A 122 -5.25 11.84 10.73
CA PHE A 122 -3.84 12.12 10.98
C PHE A 122 -3.73 13.08 12.16
N VAL A 123 -2.91 12.77 13.15
CA VAL A 123 -2.77 13.54 14.38
C VAL A 123 -1.29 13.79 14.65
N ALA A 124 -0.93 15.05 14.95
CA ALA A 124 0.39 15.37 15.45
C ALA A 124 0.51 14.88 16.89
N ASN A 125 1.49 14.04 17.19
CA ASN A 125 1.72 13.54 18.54
C ASN A 125 2.13 14.71 19.46
N PRO A 126 1.41 15.02 20.55
CA PRO A 126 1.77 16.16 21.40
C PRO A 126 2.95 15.88 22.33
N ARG A 127 2.93 14.69 22.93
CA ARG A 127 3.95 14.20 23.86
C ARG A 127 4.31 12.75 23.53
N ILE A 128 5.50 12.32 23.90
CA ILE A 128 5.93 10.91 23.87
C ILE A 128 5.98 10.43 25.32
N LEU A 129 5.32 9.30 25.61
CA LEU A 129 5.45 8.65 26.90
C LEU A 129 6.75 7.83 26.92
N LYS A 130 7.70 8.27 27.74
CA LYS A 130 8.98 7.59 27.96
C LYS A 130 8.81 6.29 28.73
N GLU A 131 9.82 5.41 28.66
CA GLU A 131 9.85 4.18 29.46
C GLU A 131 9.73 4.47 30.97
N ASP A 132 10.39 5.53 31.46
CA ASP A 132 10.35 5.99 32.86
C ASP A 132 9.03 6.70 33.26
N LYS A 133 8.04 6.67 32.37
CA LYS A 133 6.71 7.30 32.51
C LYS A 133 6.72 8.82 32.53
N THR A 134 7.83 9.46 32.22
CA THR A 134 7.85 10.90 31.95
C THR A 134 7.27 11.21 30.57
N LEU A 135 6.75 12.42 30.42
CA LEU A 135 6.24 12.92 29.16
C LEU A 135 7.29 13.84 28.53
N GLU A 136 7.71 13.51 27.32
CA GLU A 136 8.59 14.36 26.50
C GLU A 136 7.74 15.11 25.47
N ARG A 137 8.00 16.39 25.26
CA ARG A 137 7.37 17.14 24.17
C ARG A 137 7.87 16.63 22.82
N ASP A 138 6.94 16.28 21.93
CA ASP A 138 7.29 15.81 20.60
C ASP A 138 7.63 17.01 19.69
N PRO A 139 8.80 17.02 19.00
CA PRO A 139 9.19 18.12 18.11
C PRO A 139 8.20 18.39 16.97
N ILE A 140 7.31 17.45 16.65
CA ILE A 140 6.32 17.63 15.58
C ILE A 140 5.38 18.80 15.85
N ILE A 141 5.09 19.11 17.13
CA ILE A 141 4.20 20.20 17.53
C ILE A 141 4.76 21.58 17.20
N ASP A 142 6.08 21.70 17.11
CA ASP A 142 6.73 22.96 16.77
C ASP A 142 6.98 23.07 15.24
N ASN A 143 6.57 22.05 14.46
CA ASN A 143 6.82 21.98 13.02
C ASN A 143 5.60 21.50 12.22
N GLN A 144 4.62 22.38 12.05
CA GLN A 144 3.39 22.13 11.30
C GLN A 144 3.65 21.78 9.82
N GLU A 145 4.65 22.40 9.19
CA GLU A 145 5.02 22.09 7.80
C GLU A 145 5.50 20.63 7.67
N LEU A 146 6.33 20.17 8.61
CA LEU A 146 6.76 18.77 8.67
C LEU A 146 5.57 17.82 8.84
N PHE A 147 4.63 18.15 9.72
CA PHE A 147 3.40 17.37 9.89
C PHE A 147 2.64 17.20 8.58
N PHE A 148 2.30 18.30 7.89
CA PHE A 148 1.58 18.20 6.62
C PHE A 148 2.38 17.54 5.50
N ARG A 149 3.70 17.66 5.52
CA ARG A 149 4.57 16.91 4.61
C ARG A 149 4.45 15.40 4.84
N VAL A 150 4.38 14.95 6.09
CA VAL A 150 4.17 13.54 6.44
C VAL A 150 2.76 13.08 6.07
N VAL A 151 1.73 13.89 6.34
CA VAL A 151 0.35 13.62 5.89
C VAL A 151 0.33 13.43 4.36
N THR A 152 0.97 14.34 3.62
CA THR A 152 1.09 14.24 2.16
C THR A 152 1.79 12.96 1.72
N ARG A 153 2.85 12.52 2.42
CA ARG A 153 3.50 11.22 2.18
C ARG A 153 2.53 10.06 2.40
N CYS A 154 1.74 10.07 3.47
CA CYS A 154 0.72 9.05 3.73
C CYS A 154 -0.34 9.00 2.61
N LEU A 155 -0.86 10.15 2.18
CA LEU A 155 -1.83 10.21 1.08
C LEU A 155 -1.24 9.71 -0.24
N ARG A 156 0.02 10.05 -0.54
CA ARG A 156 0.73 9.51 -1.69
C ARG A 156 0.93 7.99 -1.59
N SER A 157 1.21 7.48 -0.39
CA SER A 157 1.28 6.03 -0.15
C SER A 157 -0.05 5.36 -0.50
N PHE A 158 -1.18 5.94 -0.10
CA PHE A 158 -2.51 5.39 -0.36
C PHE A 158 -2.87 5.44 -1.85
N VAL A 159 -2.65 6.57 -2.54
CA VAL A 159 -2.95 6.71 -3.97
C VAL A 159 -2.10 5.78 -4.85
N ASN A 160 -0.89 5.43 -4.40
CA ASN A 160 -0.04 4.48 -5.10
C ASN A 160 -0.37 3.01 -4.78
N ASN A 161 -1.17 2.74 -3.75
CA ASN A 161 -1.67 1.41 -3.46
C ASN A 161 -2.88 1.09 -4.35
N GLU A 162 -2.91 -0.13 -4.88
CA GLU A 162 -3.92 -0.54 -5.87
C GLU A 162 -5.35 -0.66 -5.33
N LEU A 163 -5.51 -0.98 -4.05
CA LEU A 163 -6.82 -1.06 -3.39
C LEU A 163 -7.34 0.32 -3.03
N LEU A 164 -6.52 1.11 -2.33
CA LEU A 164 -6.96 2.38 -1.75
C LEU A 164 -7.26 3.44 -2.82
N ARG A 165 -6.73 3.26 -4.04
CA ARG A 165 -7.06 4.12 -5.20
C ARG A 165 -8.36 3.74 -5.92
N LEU A 166 -9.01 2.62 -5.58
CA LEU A 166 -10.25 2.21 -6.24
C LEU A 166 -11.33 3.29 -6.02
N PRO A 167 -12.04 3.74 -7.08
CA PRO A 167 -13.02 4.84 -6.98
C PRO A 167 -14.07 4.65 -5.87
N GLU A 168 -14.56 3.43 -5.71
CA GLU A 168 -15.55 3.01 -4.72
C GLU A 168 -15.03 3.01 -3.28
N ILE A 169 -13.70 2.98 -3.09
CA ILE A 169 -13.03 3.10 -1.79
C ILE A 169 -12.67 4.56 -1.55
N ILE A 170 -11.83 5.14 -2.42
CA ILE A 170 -11.23 6.46 -2.20
C ILE A 170 -12.29 7.53 -1.99
N SER A 171 -13.38 7.54 -2.77
CA SER A 171 -14.44 8.56 -2.67
C SER A 171 -15.22 8.50 -1.35
N ARG A 172 -15.19 7.36 -0.66
CA ARG A 172 -15.89 7.10 0.59
C ARG A 172 -14.99 7.22 1.82
N LEU A 173 -13.69 7.40 1.64
CA LEU A 173 -12.79 7.71 2.74
C LEU A 173 -13.04 9.14 3.22
N ARG A 174 -13.17 9.32 4.53
CA ARG A 174 -13.06 10.62 5.17
C ARG A 174 -11.66 10.76 5.74
N LEU A 175 -10.99 11.85 5.41
CA LEU A 175 -9.61 12.11 5.77
C LEU A 175 -9.54 13.42 6.54
N LEU A 176 -8.99 13.39 7.74
CA LEU A 176 -8.86 14.55 8.62
C LEU A 176 -7.40 14.71 9.08
N ALA A 177 -6.98 15.94 9.32
CA ALA A 177 -5.69 16.23 9.94
C ALA A 177 -5.88 17.12 11.17
N VAL A 178 -5.36 16.68 12.32
CA VAL A 178 -5.44 17.35 13.61
C VAL A 178 -4.03 17.73 14.05
N PHE A 179 -3.82 19.02 14.32
CA PHE A 179 -2.53 19.55 14.76
C PHE A 179 -2.77 20.43 15.99
N ARG A 180 -2.45 19.90 17.17
CA ARG A 180 -2.76 20.54 18.46
C ARG A 180 -1.70 20.17 19.49
N ASP A 181 -1.29 21.16 20.27
CA ASP A 181 -0.40 21.00 21.42
C ASP A 181 -1.23 20.72 22.69
N GLU A 182 -1.00 19.58 23.33
CA GLU A 182 -1.62 19.17 24.59
C GLU A 182 -0.61 18.43 25.46
N GLU A 183 -0.95 18.21 26.73
CA GLU A 183 -0.13 17.45 27.68
C GLU A 183 -0.36 15.93 27.61
N THR A 184 -0.94 15.45 26.51
CA THR A 184 -1.28 14.04 26.33
C THR A 184 -0.31 13.39 25.35
N ALA A 185 0.24 12.23 25.73
CA ALA A 185 0.98 11.40 24.79
C ALA A 185 0.05 10.51 23.98
N LEU A 186 0.33 10.35 22.70
CA LEU A 186 -0.38 9.43 21.81
C LEU A 186 0.51 8.27 21.33
N CYS A 187 1.82 8.41 21.52
CA CYS A 187 2.83 7.38 21.33
C CYS A 187 3.64 7.13 22.59
N GLU A 188 4.24 5.95 22.68
CA GLU A 188 5.14 5.54 23.76
C GLU A 188 6.44 4.92 23.24
N GLU A 189 7.49 5.01 24.04
CA GLU A 189 8.71 4.23 23.87
C GLU A 189 8.47 2.78 24.29
N VAL A 190 8.87 1.83 23.45
CA VAL A 190 8.75 0.40 23.78
C VAL A 190 9.74 0.00 24.87
N ALA A 191 10.99 0.42 24.72
CA ALA A 191 12.07 0.26 25.69
C ALA A 191 13.25 1.19 25.30
N ALA A 192 14.09 1.54 26.27
CA ALA A 192 15.28 2.34 26.05
C ALA A 192 16.19 1.71 24.98
N GLY A 193 16.61 2.54 24.02
CA GLY A 193 17.49 2.12 22.92
C GLY A 193 16.80 1.37 21.78
N ILE A 194 15.49 1.10 21.86
CA ILE A 194 14.71 0.59 20.73
C ILE A 194 14.13 1.77 19.94
N GLU A 195 14.58 1.93 18.70
CA GLU A 195 14.17 3.03 17.81
C GLU A 195 12.76 2.85 17.20
N ILE A 196 11.81 2.28 17.94
CA ILE A 196 10.44 2.01 17.47
C ILE A 196 9.47 2.95 18.16
N LEU A 197 8.76 3.75 17.36
CA LEU A 197 7.63 4.54 17.80
C LEU A 197 6.41 3.63 17.92
N ALA A 198 5.91 3.40 19.14
CA ALA A 198 4.71 2.60 19.37
C ALA A 198 3.48 3.49 19.61
N PRO A 199 2.29 3.10 19.10
CA PRO A 199 1.03 3.69 19.56
C PRO A 199 0.82 3.47 21.06
N LEU A 200 0.25 4.45 21.76
CA LEU A 200 -0.11 4.28 23.17
C LEU A 200 -1.08 3.10 23.36
N THR A 201 -0.83 2.29 24.38
CA THR A 201 -1.66 1.14 24.73
C THR A 201 -3.09 1.54 25.14
N GLU A 202 -3.30 2.73 25.68
CA GLU A 202 -4.61 3.22 26.12
C GLU A 202 -5.36 3.97 24.99
N VAL A 203 -6.10 3.23 24.14
CA VAL A 203 -6.81 3.85 23.00
C VAL A 203 -8.00 4.72 23.38
N ALA A 204 -8.49 4.63 24.62
CA ALA A 204 -9.49 5.57 25.11
C ALA A 204 -8.97 7.02 25.05
N VAL A 205 -7.71 7.24 25.44
CA VAL A 205 -7.02 8.54 25.39
C VAL A 205 -6.93 9.05 23.95
N LEU A 206 -6.57 8.19 23.00
CA LEU A 206 -6.50 8.54 21.58
C LEU A 206 -7.88 8.94 21.02
N LYS A 207 -8.92 8.17 21.36
CA LYS A 207 -10.28 8.47 20.92
C LYS A 207 -10.77 9.77 21.54
N GLU A 208 -10.55 9.99 22.83
CA GLU A 208 -10.90 11.23 23.52
C GLU A 208 -10.14 12.44 22.97
N PHE A 209 -8.85 12.30 22.67
CA PHE A 209 -8.05 13.34 22.03
C PHE A 209 -8.68 13.77 20.70
N VAL A 210 -8.99 12.81 19.81
CA VAL A 210 -9.60 13.13 18.52
C VAL A 210 -11.00 13.71 18.69
N MET A 211 -11.82 13.09 19.54
CA MET A 211 -13.21 13.51 19.76
C MET A 211 -13.33 14.83 20.50
N SER A 212 -12.35 15.26 21.31
CA SER A 212 -12.38 16.55 22.00
C SER A 212 -12.09 17.74 21.08
N THR A 213 -11.77 17.50 19.81
CA THR A 213 -11.56 18.58 18.85
C THR A 213 -12.92 19.19 18.50
N ALA A 214 -13.26 20.33 19.12
CA ALA A 214 -14.57 20.99 19.04
C ALA A 214 -15.05 21.31 17.60
N GLU A 215 -14.12 21.42 16.65
CA GLU A 215 -14.44 21.63 15.24
C GLU A 215 -14.90 20.34 14.53
N LEU A 216 -14.70 19.19 15.17
CA LEU A 216 -14.94 17.85 14.63
C LEU A 216 -16.06 17.08 15.36
N THR A 217 -16.38 17.44 16.61
CA THR A 217 -17.30 16.73 17.52
C THR A 217 -18.69 16.46 16.93
N ASP A 218 -19.32 17.46 16.30
CA ASP A 218 -20.69 17.31 15.80
C ASP A 218 -20.78 16.44 14.53
N LYS A 219 -19.64 16.08 13.94
CA LYS A 219 -19.55 15.44 12.62
C LYS A 219 -18.72 14.17 12.57
N LEU A 220 -18.05 13.76 13.66
CA LEU A 220 -17.26 12.54 13.75
C LEU A 220 -17.97 11.45 14.57
N PRO A 221 -18.95 10.73 13.99
CA PRO A 221 -19.63 9.68 14.74
C PRO A 221 -18.67 8.52 15.08
N GLU A 222 -17.74 8.16 14.19
CA GLU A 222 -16.83 7.02 14.36
C GLU A 222 -15.50 7.26 13.65
N VAL A 223 -14.40 6.87 14.29
CA VAL A 223 -13.03 6.90 13.74
C VAL A 223 -12.57 5.45 13.59
N ASP A 224 -12.08 5.10 12.39
CA ASP A 224 -11.60 3.74 12.11
C ASP A 224 -10.10 3.61 12.33
N ILE A 225 -9.33 4.60 11.85
CA ILE A 225 -7.87 4.57 11.90
C ILE A 225 -7.33 5.93 12.33
N ILE A 226 -6.36 5.91 13.23
CA ILE A 226 -5.61 7.09 13.66
C ILE A 226 -4.14 6.91 13.26
N PHE A 227 -3.63 7.85 12.47
CA PHE A 227 -2.22 7.99 12.17
C PHE A 227 -1.62 9.02 13.13
N VAL A 228 -0.82 8.56 14.08
CA VAL A 228 -0.11 9.44 15.03
C VAL A 228 1.27 9.75 14.46
N ILE A 229 1.54 11.01 14.13
CA ILE A 229 2.78 11.45 13.50
C ILE A 229 3.70 12.04 14.57
N SER A 230 4.92 11.51 14.68
CA SER A 230 5.95 11.98 15.61
C SER A 230 7.19 12.45 14.86
N ALA A 231 7.88 13.45 15.37
CA ALA A 231 9.20 13.88 14.89
C ALA A 231 10.29 13.60 15.93
N SER A 232 10.12 12.59 16.78
CA SER A 232 11.17 12.09 17.67
C SER A 232 12.47 11.80 16.91
N ASP A 233 13.59 12.38 17.33
CA ASP A 233 14.89 12.19 16.69
C ASP A 233 15.47 10.77 16.87
N TYR A 234 14.92 9.98 17.80
CA TYR A 234 15.41 8.65 18.15
C TYR A 234 14.39 7.52 17.87
N LEU A 235 13.09 7.82 17.75
CA LEU A 235 12.06 6.83 17.34
C LEU A 235 11.81 6.91 15.83
N THR A 236 12.74 6.33 15.07
CA THR A 236 12.79 6.46 13.61
C THR A 236 11.97 5.40 12.87
N ARG A 237 11.56 4.33 13.55
CA ARG A 237 10.73 3.26 12.97
C ARG A 237 9.27 3.43 13.32
N SER A 238 8.42 3.27 12.32
CA SER A 238 6.97 3.26 12.48
C SER A 238 6.51 1.90 12.99
N SER A 239 5.33 1.88 13.59
CA SER A 239 4.64 0.64 13.95
C SER A 239 3.13 0.89 14.02
N ALA A 240 2.37 -0.18 14.17
CA ALA A 240 0.92 -0.08 14.22
C ALA A 240 0.33 -1.04 15.25
N ARG A 241 -0.89 -0.70 15.63
CA ARG A 241 -1.76 -1.47 16.49
C ARG A 241 -3.07 -1.74 15.79
N PHE A 242 -3.49 -3.00 15.87
CA PHE A 242 -4.74 -3.51 15.32
C PHE A 242 -5.98 -2.74 15.81
N THR A 243 -6.99 -2.71 14.96
CA THR A 243 -8.35 -2.28 15.29
C THR A 243 -8.99 -3.31 16.22
N LYS A 244 -9.82 -2.84 17.16
CA LYS A 244 -10.79 -3.70 17.86
C LYS A 244 -12.16 -3.50 17.25
N ASP A 245 -12.81 -4.57 16.81
CA ASP A 245 -14.06 -4.49 16.06
C ASP A 245 -15.29 -4.46 16.99
N ARG A 246 -16.31 -3.66 16.65
CA ARG A 246 -17.61 -3.69 17.33
C ARG A 246 -18.56 -4.58 16.56
N PHE A 247 -18.78 -5.79 17.07
CA PHE A 247 -19.69 -6.74 16.44
C PHE A 247 -21.15 -6.35 16.59
N ASN A 248 -21.92 -6.50 15.52
CA ASN A 248 -23.36 -6.29 15.49
C ASN A 248 -24.05 -7.24 14.48
N ARG A 249 -25.36 -7.09 14.27
CA ARG A 249 -26.13 -7.98 13.39
C ARG A 249 -25.83 -7.79 11.89
N ALA A 250 -25.30 -6.65 11.46
CA ALA A 250 -25.05 -6.31 10.06
C ALA A 250 -23.63 -6.70 9.58
N ASP A 251 -22.84 -7.36 10.41
CA ASP A 251 -21.49 -7.81 10.07
C ASP A 251 -21.51 -8.84 8.93
N ARG A 252 -20.45 -8.83 8.11
CA ARG A 252 -20.31 -9.77 7.00
C ARG A 252 -19.40 -10.93 7.40
N ASN A 253 -19.91 -12.15 7.27
CA ASN A 253 -19.09 -13.34 7.46
C ASN A 253 -18.14 -13.52 6.27
N PHE A 254 -16.96 -14.05 6.56
CA PHE A 254 -16.08 -14.67 5.58
C PHE A 254 -15.54 -15.95 6.19
N GLU A 255 -15.10 -16.88 5.36
CA GLU A 255 -14.53 -18.13 5.82
C GLU A 255 -13.11 -18.27 5.30
N LEU A 256 -12.21 -18.70 6.18
CA LEU A 256 -10.82 -18.91 5.84
C LEU A 256 -10.45 -20.31 6.33
N THR A 257 -10.00 -21.16 5.41
CA THR A 257 -9.42 -22.44 5.79
C THR A 257 -7.92 -22.38 5.64
N PHE A 258 -7.30 -22.87 6.69
CA PHE A 258 -5.89 -23.09 6.77
C PHE A 258 -5.55 -24.57 7.03
N SER A 259 -6.54 -25.45 7.08
CA SER A 259 -6.30 -26.83 7.48
C SER A 259 -5.44 -27.56 6.45
N PRO A 260 -4.62 -28.54 6.85
CA PRO A 260 -3.82 -29.33 5.91
C PRO A 260 -4.66 -30.03 4.83
N ASP A 261 -5.91 -30.39 5.16
CA ASP A 261 -6.89 -30.97 4.23
C ASP A 261 -7.68 -29.91 3.44
N LEU A 262 -7.55 -28.63 3.81
CA LEU A 262 -8.31 -27.48 3.30
C LEU A 262 -9.84 -27.69 3.31
N ALA A 263 -10.33 -28.58 4.17
CA ALA A 263 -11.75 -28.91 4.30
C ALA A 263 -12.42 -28.20 5.49
N THR A 264 -11.64 -27.85 6.52
CA THR A 264 -12.17 -27.23 7.75
C THR A 264 -12.00 -25.72 7.70
N PHE A 265 -13.11 -25.00 7.57
CA PHE A 265 -13.13 -23.55 7.51
C PHE A 265 -13.32 -22.93 8.90
N THR A 266 -12.58 -21.85 9.16
CA THR A 266 -12.84 -20.95 10.28
C THR A 266 -13.70 -19.80 9.78
N THR A 267 -14.92 -19.68 10.29
CA THR A 267 -15.78 -18.54 10.01
C THR A 267 -15.35 -17.34 10.86
N MET A 268 -15.07 -16.22 10.21
CA MET A 268 -14.73 -14.95 10.83
C MET A 268 -15.69 -13.85 10.34
N LYS A 269 -15.59 -12.66 10.92
CA LYS A 269 -16.50 -11.54 10.63
C LYS A 269 -15.76 -10.26 10.32
N HIS A 270 -16.10 -9.65 9.19
CA HIS A 270 -15.79 -8.26 8.91
C HIS A 270 -16.83 -7.38 9.61
N ALA A 271 -16.47 -6.84 10.78
CA ALA A 271 -17.36 -5.95 11.50
C ALA A 271 -17.46 -4.58 10.83
N ALA A 272 -18.69 -4.06 10.76
CA ALA A 272 -18.97 -2.78 10.10
C ALA A 272 -18.37 -1.57 10.84
N LEU A 273 -18.15 -1.68 12.16
CA LEU A 273 -17.71 -0.59 13.03
C LEU A 273 -16.48 -0.97 13.84
N ALA A 274 -15.62 0.01 14.12
CA ALA A 274 -14.56 -0.14 15.10
C ALA A 274 -15.12 0.17 16.51
N GLU A 275 -14.81 -0.69 17.49
CA GLU A 275 -14.98 -0.35 18.90
C GLU A 275 -13.86 0.59 19.34
N LEU A 276 -12.62 0.20 19.01
CA LEU A 276 -11.42 1.00 19.16
C LEU A 276 -10.74 1.13 17.80
N PRO A 277 -10.37 2.34 17.37
CA PRO A 277 -9.68 2.53 16.11
C PRO A 277 -8.34 1.79 16.09
N GLY A 278 -7.94 1.35 14.90
CA GLY A 278 -6.56 0.97 14.64
C GLY A 278 -5.67 2.20 14.70
N VAL A 279 -4.41 2.01 15.09
CA VAL A 279 -3.50 3.14 15.29
C VAL A 279 -2.18 2.86 14.59
N ALA A 280 -1.74 3.74 13.71
CA ALA A 280 -0.45 3.70 13.06
C ALA A 280 0.41 4.84 13.59
N ALA A 281 1.48 4.51 14.30
CA ALA A 281 2.47 5.48 14.75
C ALA A 281 3.53 5.67 13.65
N ILE A 282 3.55 6.84 13.04
CA ILE A 282 4.38 7.18 11.90
C ILE A 282 5.51 8.11 12.30
N SER A 283 6.74 7.65 12.12
CA SER A 283 7.90 8.52 12.24
C SER A 283 7.97 9.52 11.06
N ALA A 284 8.17 10.79 11.36
CA ALA A 284 8.37 11.83 10.36
C ALA A 284 9.64 11.59 9.52
N TRP A 285 10.61 10.89 10.10
CA TRP A 285 11.91 10.60 9.51
C TRP A 285 11.92 9.39 8.58
N ASP A 286 10.86 8.57 8.59
CA ASP A 286 10.76 7.44 7.66
C ASP A 286 10.39 7.90 6.24
N GLU A 287 11.37 8.15 5.39
CA GLU A 287 11.13 8.62 4.02
C GLU A 287 10.52 7.55 3.09
N ARG A 288 10.37 6.30 3.53
CA ARG A 288 9.86 5.22 2.68
C ARG A 288 8.38 5.45 2.37
N LEU A 289 8.08 5.60 1.09
CA LEU A 289 6.72 5.88 0.61
C LEU A 289 5.72 4.78 0.96
N LYS A 290 6.17 3.53 1.15
CA LYS A 290 5.30 2.39 1.46
C LYS A 290 4.92 2.27 2.94
N THR A 291 5.69 2.87 3.86
CA THR A 291 5.48 2.66 5.30
C THR A 291 4.05 3.01 5.71
N PRO A 292 3.45 4.13 5.28
CA PRO A 292 2.09 4.45 5.71
C PRO A 292 1.05 3.40 5.30
N VAL A 293 1.15 2.81 4.10
CA VAL A 293 0.21 1.75 3.67
C VAL A 293 0.51 0.39 4.31
N HIS A 294 1.76 0.15 4.68
CA HIS A 294 2.15 -1.00 5.49
C HIS A 294 1.52 -0.92 6.89
N GLU A 295 1.72 0.19 7.59
CA GLU A 295 1.12 0.41 8.92
C GLU A 295 -0.40 0.49 8.86
N PHE A 296 -0.96 1.00 7.76
CA PHE A 296 -2.40 0.95 7.51
C PHE A 296 -2.93 -0.49 7.52
N ALA A 297 -2.24 -1.42 6.87
CA ALA A 297 -2.68 -2.82 6.79
C ALA A 297 -2.75 -3.47 8.17
N HIS A 298 -1.73 -3.27 9.00
CA HIS A 298 -1.74 -3.67 10.40
C HIS A 298 -2.90 -3.01 11.16
N ALA A 299 -2.98 -1.68 11.12
CA ALA A 299 -3.95 -0.91 11.88
C ALA A 299 -5.39 -1.28 11.51
N MET A 300 -5.70 -1.49 10.23
CA MET A 300 -7.06 -1.83 9.82
C MET A 300 -7.46 -3.28 10.11
N SER A 301 -6.49 -4.19 10.24
CA SER A 301 -6.74 -5.58 10.61
C SER A 301 -7.10 -5.72 12.11
N SER A 302 -7.52 -6.90 12.54
CA SER A 302 -8.02 -7.14 13.89
C SER A 302 -7.45 -8.44 14.48
N LEU A 303 -7.04 -8.39 15.74
CA LEU A 303 -6.62 -9.60 16.48
C LEU A 303 -7.76 -10.62 16.62
N GLU A 304 -9.02 -10.21 16.49
CA GLU A 304 -10.18 -11.07 16.70
C GLU A 304 -10.66 -11.72 15.39
N ASN A 305 -10.50 -11.00 14.27
CA ASN A 305 -11.14 -11.30 12.99
C ASN A 305 -10.20 -11.37 11.79
N GLY A 306 -8.90 -11.50 12.02
CA GLY A 306 -7.89 -11.55 10.96
C GLY A 306 -6.88 -10.44 11.12
N ALA A 307 -5.66 -10.84 11.48
CA ALA A 307 -4.51 -9.98 11.67
C ALA A 307 -3.57 -10.09 10.46
N ILE A 308 -3.23 -8.96 9.87
CA ILE A 308 -2.13 -8.87 8.91
C ILE A 308 -0.88 -8.57 9.72
N VAL A 309 0.13 -9.41 9.57
CA VAL A 309 1.37 -9.34 10.37
C VAL A 309 2.59 -9.15 9.49
N ASP A 310 3.70 -8.72 10.08
CA ASP A 310 4.97 -8.56 9.36
C ASP A 310 5.45 -9.91 8.83
N GLU A 311 5.82 -9.93 7.56
CA GLU A 311 6.30 -11.13 6.86
C GLU A 311 7.81 -11.36 7.01
N TYR A 312 8.53 -10.44 7.65
CA TYR A 312 9.97 -10.54 7.94
C TYR A 312 10.26 -10.84 9.41
N VAL A 313 9.21 -11.01 10.22
CA VAL A 313 9.32 -11.41 11.62
C VAL A 313 9.02 -12.89 11.69
N ASP A 314 10.01 -13.72 12.03
CA ASP A 314 9.83 -15.17 12.15
C ASP A 314 9.25 -15.58 13.52
N LYS A 315 9.46 -14.78 14.57
CA LYS A 315 8.89 -15.03 15.90
C LYS A 315 8.43 -13.73 16.53
N TYR A 316 7.23 -13.76 17.08
CA TYR A 316 6.72 -12.67 17.90
C TYR A 316 7.07 -12.94 19.37
N HIS A 317 6.87 -11.94 20.22
CA HIS A 317 6.89 -12.19 21.66
C HIS A 317 5.85 -13.28 21.99
N PRO A 318 6.15 -14.29 22.85
CA PRO A 318 5.27 -15.45 23.07
C PRO A 318 3.82 -15.10 23.42
N LYS A 319 3.61 -14.03 24.20
CA LYS A 319 2.26 -13.54 24.52
C LYS A 319 1.50 -13.07 23.28
N SER A 320 2.17 -12.37 22.36
CA SER A 320 1.57 -11.88 21.11
C SER A 320 1.33 -13.03 20.14
N GLU A 321 2.26 -13.98 20.07
CA GLU A 321 2.15 -15.15 19.19
C GLU A 321 0.93 -16.01 19.54
N VAL A 322 0.69 -16.27 20.83
CA VAL A 322 -0.51 -16.98 21.29
C VAL A 322 -1.80 -16.28 20.87
N LEU A 323 -1.82 -14.94 20.90
CA LEU A 323 -2.99 -14.15 20.49
C LEU A 323 -3.17 -14.14 18.96
N LEU A 324 -2.07 -14.21 18.21
CA LEU A 324 -2.06 -14.08 16.75
C LEU A 324 -2.21 -15.41 16.00
N ARG A 325 -1.78 -16.54 16.59
CA ARG A 325 -1.53 -17.80 15.87
C ARG A 325 -2.64 -18.22 14.91
N ASP A 326 -3.88 -18.22 15.38
CA ASP A 326 -5.04 -18.67 14.60
C ASP A 326 -5.77 -17.52 13.87
N LYS A 327 -5.16 -16.34 13.90
CA LYS A 327 -5.73 -15.08 13.41
C LYS A 327 -4.87 -14.45 12.32
N MET A 328 -3.61 -14.87 12.17
CA MET A 328 -2.74 -14.39 11.09
C MET A 328 -3.33 -14.76 9.72
N ILE A 329 -3.55 -13.75 8.88
CA ILE A 329 -4.10 -13.94 7.54
C ILE A 329 -2.99 -14.27 6.53
N ASN A 330 -1.85 -13.59 6.63
CA ASN A 330 -0.80 -13.58 5.61
C ASN A 330 0.49 -14.29 6.03
N ARG A 331 0.47 -15.02 7.16
CA ARG A 331 1.63 -15.75 7.65
C ARG A 331 1.21 -17.06 8.29
N ARG A 332 2.02 -18.09 8.10
CA ARG A 332 1.92 -19.37 8.80
C ARG A 332 3.29 -19.85 9.23
N ASP A 333 3.29 -20.82 10.13
CA ASP A 333 4.50 -21.45 10.63
C ASP A 333 4.54 -22.93 10.27
N ARG A 334 5.74 -23.39 9.92
CA ARG A 334 6.09 -24.79 9.82
C ARG A 334 6.40 -25.35 11.20
N GLU A 335 6.27 -26.67 11.36
CA GLU A 335 6.69 -27.35 12.58
C GLU A 335 8.20 -27.21 12.82
N VAL A 336 8.99 -27.30 11.74
CA VAL A 336 10.44 -27.10 11.73
C VAL A 336 10.86 -26.39 10.44
N ALA A 337 12.00 -25.70 10.46
CA ALA A 337 12.46 -24.86 9.35
C ALA A 337 12.74 -25.62 8.04
N ASN A 338 12.95 -26.95 8.11
CA ASN A 338 13.14 -27.79 6.92
C ASN A 338 11.87 -28.54 6.49
N ALA A 339 10.73 -28.33 7.15
CA ALA A 339 9.49 -28.97 6.73
C ALA A 339 9.04 -28.45 5.36
N ALA A 340 8.39 -29.32 4.60
CA ALA A 340 7.83 -28.96 3.29
C ALA A 340 6.78 -27.86 3.44
N ILE A 341 6.79 -26.92 2.51
CA ILE A 341 5.78 -25.86 2.42
C ILE A 341 4.61 -26.41 1.61
N ALA A 342 3.39 -26.25 2.14
CA ALA A 342 2.18 -26.65 1.44
C ALA A 342 2.04 -25.86 0.13
N ASP A 343 1.59 -26.52 -0.95
CA ASP A 343 1.38 -25.84 -2.24
C ASP A 343 0.33 -24.72 -2.10
N VAL A 344 -0.78 -25.02 -1.44
CA VAL A 344 -1.85 -24.05 -1.16
C VAL A 344 -1.63 -23.43 0.21
N PHE A 345 -1.47 -22.11 0.24
CA PHE A 345 -1.34 -21.33 1.46
C PHE A 345 -2.67 -21.20 2.20
N ALA A 346 -3.77 -20.92 1.50
CA ALA A 346 -5.08 -20.76 2.11
C ALA A 346 -6.21 -20.94 1.08
N LYS A 347 -7.43 -21.23 1.56
CA LYS A 347 -8.64 -20.94 0.79
C LYS A 347 -9.51 -19.95 1.54
N TYR A 348 -9.94 -18.93 0.81
CA TYR A 348 -10.76 -17.85 1.34
C TYR A 348 -12.11 -17.88 0.64
N ARG A 349 -13.19 -17.87 1.41
CA ARG A 349 -14.56 -17.82 0.90
C ARG A 349 -15.22 -16.52 1.33
N TYR A 350 -15.67 -15.76 0.35
CA TYR A 350 -16.45 -14.54 0.56
C TYR A 350 -17.58 -14.47 -0.47
N ASN A 351 -18.78 -14.08 -0.04
CA ASN A 351 -19.98 -14.04 -0.89
C ASN A 351 -20.22 -15.34 -1.70
N ASN A 352 -19.97 -16.51 -1.09
CA ASN A 352 -20.05 -17.85 -1.71
C ASN A 352 -19.02 -18.14 -2.81
N GLU A 353 -18.11 -17.23 -3.11
CA GLU A 353 -16.97 -17.50 -4.01
C GLU A 353 -15.81 -18.06 -3.20
N LEU A 354 -15.21 -19.15 -3.68
CA LEU A 354 -14.05 -19.79 -3.06
C LEU A 354 -12.81 -19.53 -3.90
N VAL A 355 -11.81 -18.89 -3.31
CA VAL A 355 -10.53 -18.58 -3.95
C VAL A 355 -9.41 -19.32 -3.22
N GLU A 356 -8.52 -19.95 -3.98
CA GLU A 356 -7.30 -20.57 -3.47
C GLU A 356 -6.10 -19.63 -3.65
N TYR A 357 -5.22 -19.60 -2.66
CA TYR A 357 -3.98 -18.83 -2.66
C TYR A 357 -2.83 -19.79 -2.42
N TYR A 358 -1.79 -19.72 -3.24
CA TYR A 358 -0.63 -20.60 -3.12
C TYR A 358 0.43 -20.01 -2.19
N SER A 359 1.37 -20.83 -1.74
CA SER A 359 2.47 -20.39 -0.86
C SER A 359 3.64 -19.83 -1.65
N ASP A 360 4.30 -18.79 -1.13
CA ASP A 360 5.60 -18.31 -1.63
C ASP A 360 6.70 -19.31 -1.27
N ARG A 361 7.01 -20.20 -2.21
CA ARG A 361 8.08 -21.20 -2.07
C ARG A 361 9.48 -20.65 -2.31
N TYR A 362 9.59 -19.39 -2.76
CA TYR A 362 10.87 -18.76 -3.14
C TYR A 362 11.44 -17.81 -2.09
N ARG A 363 10.63 -17.40 -1.10
CA ARG A 363 11.05 -16.43 -0.08
C ARG A 363 11.49 -17.07 1.23
N SER A 364 10.94 -18.23 1.56
CA SER A 364 11.20 -18.96 2.81
C SER A 364 12.60 -19.57 2.92
N ASP A 365 13.48 -19.31 1.96
CA ASP A 365 14.81 -19.92 1.81
C ASP A 365 15.97 -19.02 2.26
N LYS A 366 15.71 -17.76 2.64
CA LYS A 366 16.79 -16.81 2.97
C LYS A 366 17.48 -17.10 4.30
N ASP A 367 16.79 -17.72 5.24
CA ASP A 367 17.35 -18.16 6.52
C ASP A 367 16.93 -19.61 6.79
N SER A 368 17.90 -20.50 6.92
CA SER A 368 17.67 -21.93 7.20
C SER A 368 16.95 -22.21 8.52
N SER A 369 16.82 -21.21 9.40
CA SER A 369 16.12 -21.31 10.68
C SER A 369 14.69 -20.80 10.66
N TRP A 370 14.26 -20.11 9.59
CA TRP A 370 12.91 -19.57 9.50
C TRP A 370 11.88 -20.69 9.46
N THR A 371 10.89 -20.61 10.33
CA THR A 371 9.75 -21.53 10.30
C THR A 371 8.59 -20.95 9.50
N SER A 372 8.52 -19.63 9.39
CA SER A 372 7.40 -18.95 8.75
C SER A 372 7.40 -19.05 7.22
N TYR A 373 6.21 -19.05 6.63
CA TYR A 373 5.97 -18.91 5.20
C TYR A 373 4.71 -18.07 4.95
N VAL A 374 4.58 -17.54 3.73
CA VAL A 374 3.63 -16.48 3.36
C VAL A 374 2.91 -16.81 2.06
N PRO A 375 1.80 -16.13 1.71
CA PRO A 375 1.16 -16.26 0.41
C PRO A 375 2.11 -15.91 -0.73
N GLU A 376 1.87 -16.52 -1.90
CA GLU A 376 2.58 -16.19 -3.12
C GLU A 376 2.42 -14.72 -3.49
N ARG A 377 3.50 -14.15 -4.02
CA ARG A 377 3.48 -12.79 -4.54
C ARG A 377 2.83 -12.79 -5.91
N ILE A 378 2.13 -11.70 -6.23
CA ILE A 378 1.53 -11.48 -7.56
C ILE A 378 2.62 -11.51 -8.65
N ASP A 379 3.79 -10.93 -8.35
CA ASP A 379 4.97 -10.93 -9.22
C ASP A 379 6.20 -11.12 -8.34
N ILE A 380 7.03 -12.10 -8.66
CA ILE A 380 8.29 -12.41 -7.94
C ILE A 380 9.26 -11.23 -8.01
N GLY A 381 9.19 -10.40 -9.05
CA GLY A 381 9.97 -9.17 -9.20
C GLY A 381 9.43 -7.98 -8.40
N CYS A 382 8.19 -8.06 -7.92
CA CYS A 382 7.58 -7.06 -7.05
C CYS A 382 7.64 -7.53 -5.60
N SER A 383 7.72 -6.57 -4.68
CA SER A 383 7.75 -6.92 -3.26
C SER A 383 6.39 -6.70 -2.62
N CYS A 384 6.04 -7.59 -1.67
CA CYS A 384 4.85 -7.39 -0.85
C CYS A 384 5.03 -6.11 -0.02
N VAL A 385 3.95 -5.35 0.19
CA VAL A 385 3.96 -4.18 1.08
C VAL A 385 4.40 -4.56 2.48
N MET A 386 4.15 -5.80 2.90
CA MET A 386 4.55 -6.35 4.21
C MET A 386 6.05 -6.67 4.31
N ASP A 387 6.84 -6.38 3.28
CA ASP A 387 8.26 -6.73 3.20
C ASP A 387 9.18 -5.53 3.32
N ILE A 388 10.44 -5.81 3.67
CA ILE A 388 11.55 -4.90 3.47
C ILE A 388 11.92 -4.83 1.98
N ALA A 389 11.23 -3.97 1.24
CA ALA A 389 11.55 -3.64 -0.15
C ALA A 389 11.61 -2.15 -0.47
N TYR A 390 12.35 -1.81 -1.53
CA TYR A 390 12.63 -0.43 -1.94
C TYR A 390 11.95 0.00 -3.25
N TYR A 391 11.22 -0.89 -3.94
CA TYR A 391 10.65 -0.69 -5.28
C TYR A 391 9.11 -0.75 -5.31
N GLU A 392 8.51 -0.93 -6.50
CA GLU A 392 7.07 -1.07 -6.72
C GLU A 392 6.46 -2.07 -5.71
N PHE A 393 5.54 -1.57 -4.89
CA PHE A 393 4.97 -2.28 -3.74
C PHE A 393 3.49 -2.53 -3.97
N ARG A 394 3.05 -3.76 -3.70
CA ARG A 394 1.65 -4.20 -3.75
C ARG A 394 1.40 -5.20 -2.64
N TRP A 395 0.16 -5.39 -2.25
CA TRP A 395 -0.16 -6.52 -1.38
C TRP A 395 -0.05 -7.80 -2.19
N ASP A 396 0.23 -8.92 -1.53
CA ASP A 396 -0.11 -10.19 -2.13
C ASP A 396 -1.62 -10.29 -2.32
N LYS A 397 -2.04 -11.24 -3.15
CA LYS A 397 -3.45 -11.36 -3.52
C LYS A 397 -4.35 -11.61 -2.31
N LEU A 398 -3.89 -12.39 -1.33
CA LEU A 398 -4.69 -12.72 -0.14
C LEU A 398 -4.90 -11.49 0.74
N ILE A 399 -3.84 -10.73 1.01
CA ILE A 399 -3.97 -9.47 1.76
C ILE A 399 -4.88 -8.50 1.01
N PHE A 400 -4.71 -8.35 -0.31
CA PHE A 400 -5.56 -7.47 -1.11
C PHE A 400 -7.03 -7.85 -0.98
N ASP A 401 -7.38 -9.12 -1.22
CA ASP A 401 -8.78 -9.59 -1.21
C ASP A 401 -9.38 -9.47 0.20
N PHE A 402 -8.63 -9.85 1.25
CA PHE A 402 -9.06 -9.69 2.64
C PHE A 402 -9.33 -8.21 3.00
N MET A 403 -8.42 -7.30 2.64
CA MET A 403 -8.55 -5.88 2.94
C MET A 403 -9.69 -5.25 2.13
N TYR A 404 -9.87 -5.65 0.88
CA TYR A 404 -10.98 -5.19 0.03
C TYR A 404 -12.32 -5.53 0.66
N ASP A 405 -12.52 -6.79 1.04
CA ASP A 405 -13.78 -7.23 1.65
C ASP A 405 -14.06 -6.55 2.98
N ARG A 406 -13.02 -6.39 3.80
CA ARG A 406 -13.11 -5.69 5.07
C ARG A 406 -13.46 -4.22 4.89
N LEU A 407 -12.80 -3.53 3.96
CA LEU A 407 -13.12 -2.15 3.62
C LEU A 407 -14.54 -2.04 3.09
N LEU A 408 -14.98 -2.93 2.19
CA LEU A 408 -16.36 -2.92 1.72
C LEU A 408 -17.38 -3.13 2.85
N ALA A 409 -17.10 -4.01 3.82
CA ALA A 409 -17.98 -4.19 4.97
C ALA A 409 -18.09 -2.90 5.80
N LYS A 410 -16.95 -2.24 6.08
CA LYS A 410 -16.93 -0.98 6.84
C LYS A 410 -17.48 0.19 6.05
N LEU A 411 -17.24 0.28 4.74
CA LEU A 411 -17.77 1.33 3.89
C LEU A 411 -19.30 1.22 3.79
N ASN A 412 -19.85 0.01 3.68
CA ASN A 412 -21.30 -0.24 3.57
C ASN A 412 -22.05 -0.18 4.91
N ARG A 413 -21.46 0.39 5.96
CA ARG A 413 -22.12 0.62 7.26
C ARG A 413 -23.07 1.83 7.29
N SER A 414 -23.05 2.63 6.22
CA SER A 414 -23.85 3.86 6.06
C SER A 414 -25.33 3.58 5.81
#